data_AF-A0A7J8P2F7-F1
#
_entry.id   AF-A0A7J8P2F7-F1
#
_cell.length_a   1.000
_cell.length_b   1.000
_cell.length_c   1.000
_cell.angle_alpha   90.00
_cell.angle_beta   90.00
_cell.angle_gamma   90.00
#
_symmetry.space_group_name_H-M   'P 1'
#
loop_
_entity.id
_entity.type
_entity.pdbx_description
1 polymer ?
#
loop_
_entity_poly.entity_id
_entity_poly.type
_entity_poly.pdbx_seq_one_letter_code
_entity_poly.pdbx_strand_id
1 'polypeptide(L)'
;MAREAYLVPVLEAQVATLKKKTAVTTSWISIDAKGKSVILDVDKYAIMRRVQVHARDLRILDPMLSYPSTILGREKVIVLNLEVLLRDPYDDNVIPIVAELKRRLPQDNLTCQDQGGEEEEHPSARNDMDTEEENEFPFEFRALEVALEAICSFLDARTRELEIDAYPALDELTSKVISI
;
A
#
# COMPACT_ATOMS: atom_id res chain seq x y z
N MET A 1 -21.94 -1.70 -66.34
CA MET A 1 -20.71 -2.20 -65.68
C MET A 1 -20.80 -1.79 -64.22
N ALA A 2 -20.48 -2.68 -63.28
CA ALA A 2 -20.56 -2.38 -61.85
C ALA A 2 -19.23 -1.82 -61.32
N ARG A 3 -19.30 -0.97 -60.29
CA ARG A 3 -18.28 -0.83 -59.24
C ARG A 3 -18.91 -0.11 -58.05
N GLU A 4 -18.74 -0.70 -56.88
CA GLU A 4 -19.25 -0.17 -55.61
C GLU A 4 -18.32 0.92 -55.07
N ALA A 5 -18.87 1.81 -54.25
CA ALA A 5 -18.10 2.64 -53.32
C ALA A 5 -18.71 2.42 -51.92
N TYR A 6 -17.91 1.90 -50.99
CA TYR A 6 -18.38 1.46 -49.68
C TYR A 6 -18.45 2.63 -48.66
N LEU A 7 -19.27 2.44 -47.62
CA LEU A 7 -19.63 3.46 -46.63
C LEU A 7 -18.53 3.70 -45.58
N VAL A 8 -18.30 4.96 -45.21
CA VAL A 8 -18.04 5.40 -43.81
C VAL A 8 -18.63 6.80 -43.58
N PRO A 9 -19.62 6.98 -42.69
CA PRO A 9 -19.96 8.29 -42.13
C PRO A 9 -19.07 8.61 -40.91
N VAL A 10 -18.45 9.79 -40.88
CA VAL A 10 -17.69 10.24 -39.71
C VAL A 10 -18.66 10.67 -38.60
N LEU A 11 -18.70 9.91 -37.52
CA LEU A 11 -19.40 10.27 -36.28
C LEU A 11 -18.40 10.87 -35.29
N GLU A 12 -18.22 12.19 -35.35
CA GLU A 12 -17.48 12.92 -34.31
C GLU A 12 -18.24 12.86 -32.98
N ALA A 13 -17.58 12.33 -31.95
CA ALA A 13 -18.19 12.16 -30.63
C ALA A 13 -18.31 13.52 -29.91
N GLN A 14 -19.52 14.08 -29.86
CA GLN A 14 -19.81 15.24 -29.03
C GLN A 14 -19.80 14.86 -27.54
N VAL A 15 -18.62 14.91 -26.92
CA VAL A 15 -18.45 14.74 -25.47
C VAL A 15 -19.04 15.96 -24.77
N ALA A 16 -20.26 15.80 -24.25
CA ALA A 16 -20.95 16.86 -23.52
C ALA A 16 -20.19 17.22 -22.23
N THR A 17 -19.49 18.36 -22.23
CA THR A 17 -18.68 18.86 -21.10
C THR A 17 -19.55 19.41 -19.96
N LEU A 18 -20.23 18.50 -19.26
CA LEU A 18 -21.05 18.82 -18.10
C LEU A 18 -20.12 19.13 -16.90
N LYS A 19 -19.95 20.42 -16.59
CA LYS A 19 -19.15 20.92 -15.45
C LYS A 19 -19.78 20.52 -14.11
N LYS A 20 -19.63 19.26 -13.70
CA LYS A 20 -19.84 18.84 -12.30
C LYS A 20 -18.77 19.49 -11.42
N LYS A 21 -19.16 19.88 -10.20
CA LYS A 21 -18.23 20.39 -9.18
C LYS A 21 -17.14 19.35 -8.95
N THR A 22 -15.87 19.75 -9.13
CA THR A 22 -14.73 18.85 -9.05
C THR A 22 -14.54 18.33 -7.62
N ALA A 23 -15.13 17.18 -7.32
CA ALA A 23 -14.59 16.33 -6.27
C ALA A 23 -13.19 15.89 -6.74
N VAL A 24 -12.16 16.21 -5.96
CA VAL A 24 -10.79 15.78 -6.27
C VAL A 24 -10.77 14.26 -6.17
N THR A 25 -10.61 13.60 -7.32
CA THR A 25 -10.34 12.17 -7.42
C THR A 25 -8.89 11.95 -7.01
N THR A 26 -8.67 11.39 -5.83
CA THR A 26 -7.36 10.90 -5.42
C THR A 26 -7.21 9.46 -5.91
N SER A 27 -6.02 9.10 -6.38
CA SER A 27 -5.72 7.72 -6.75
C SER A 27 -5.45 6.91 -5.47
N TRP A 28 -6.12 5.77 -5.31
CA TRP A 28 -5.91 4.86 -4.18
C TRP A 28 -5.41 3.53 -4.70
N ILE A 29 -4.62 2.82 -3.89
CA ILE A 29 -4.29 1.41 -4.13
C ILE A 29 -5.02 0.54 -3.11
N SER A 30 -5.68 -0.51 -3.60
CA SER A 30 -6.27 -1.57 -2.79
C SER A 30 -5.45 -2.85 -3.04
N ILE A 31 -4.98 -3.50 -1.99
CA ILE A 31 -4.29 -4.79 -2.06
C ILE A 31 -5.11 -5.80 -1.24
N ASP A 32 -5.26 -7.03 -1.74
CA ASP A 32 -5.94 -8.12 -1.02
C ASP A 32 -4.96 -9.07 -0.32
N ALA A 33 -5.48 -10.02 0.47
CA ALA A 33 -4.71 -11.06 1.16
C ALA A 33 -4.02 -12.07 0.21
N LYS A 34 -4.14 -11.89 -1.11
CA LYS A 34 -3.40 -12.66 -2.14
C LYS A 34 -2.39 -11.78 -2.87
N GLY A 35 -2.04 -10.62 -2.31
CA GLY A 35 -1.09 -9.64 -2.86
C GLY A 35 -1.58 -8.94 -4.13
N LYS A 36 -2.84 -9.13 -4.54
CA LYS A 36 -3.35 -8.57 -5.79
C LYS A 36 -3.70 -7.10 -5.60
N SER A 37 -2.93 -6.22 -6.22
CA SER A 37 -3.19 -4.77 -6.22
C SER A 37 -4.15 -4.33 -7.32
N VAL A 38 -5.09 -3.44 -6.99
CA VAL A 38 -5.95 -2.71 -7.92
C VAL A 38 -5.86 -1.21 -7.61
N ILE A 39 -5.64 -0.39 -8.63
CA ILE A 39 -5.68 1.08 -8.53
C ILE A 39 -7.13 1.55 -8.69
N LEU A 40 -7.54 2.53 -7.88
CA LEU A 40 -8.91 3.01 -7.74
C LEU A 40 -8.93 4.54 -7.73
N ASP A 41 -9.32 5.15 -8.85
CA ASP A 41 -9.53 6.60 -8.93
C ASP A 41 -10.92 6.95 -8.40
N VAL A 42 -11.00 7.24 -7.09
CA VAL A 42 -12.27 7.41 -6.37
C VAL A 42 -12.25 8.58 -5.40
N ASP A 43 -13.37 9.29 -5.31
CA ASP A 43 -13.51 10.43 -4.42
C ASP A 43 -13.49 10.04 -2.93
N LYS A 44 -13.13 11.00 -2.07
CA LYS A 44 -13.04 10.83 -0.61
C LYS A 44 -14.31 10.24 0.02
N TYR A 45 -15.50 10.63 -0.46
CA TYR A 45 -16.78 10.12 0.05
C TYR A 45 -17.09 8.71 -0.47
N ALA A 46 -16.61 8.33 -1.66
CA ALA A 46 -16.70 6.97 -2.16
C ALA A 46 -15.86 6.00 -1.30
N ILE A 47 -14.65 6.39 -0.90
CA ILE A 47 -13.86 5.63 0.08
C ILE A 47 -14.58 5.54 1.44
N MET A 48 -15.07 6.66 1.99
CA MET A 48 -15.82 6.65 3.25
C MET A 48 -16.97 5.64 3.25
N ARG A 49 -17.74 5.58 2.15
CA ARG A 49 -18.84 4.60 1.99
C ARG A 49 -18.33 3.16 1.85
N ARG A 50 -17.21 2.95 1.13
CA ARG A 50 -16.64 1.62 0.86
C ARG A 50 -16.07 0.96 2.12
N VAL A 51 -15.27 1.68 2.91
CA VAL A 51 -14.58 1.13 4.10
C VAL A 51 -15.29 1.45 5.42
N GLN A 52 -16.50 2.03 5.38
CA GLN A 52 -17.33 2.37 6.55
C GLN A 52 -16.63 3.30 7.58
N VAL A 53 -15.62 4.07 7.15
CA VAL A 53 -14.85 4.96 8.03
C VAL A 53 -15.54 6.31 8.25
N HIS A 54 -15.48 6.82 9.47
CA HIS A 54 -16.06 8.11 9.82
C HIS A 54 -15.27 9.29 9.23
N ALA A 55 -15.97 10.38 8.87
CA ALA A 55 -15.38 11.56 8.23
C ALA A 55 -14.25 12.23 9.04
N ARG A 56 -14.26 12.07 10.38
CA ARG A 56 -13.20 12.56 11.27
C ARG A 56 -11.90 11.78 11.09
N ASP A 57 -12.00 10.47 10.88
CA ASP A 57 -10.86 9.57 10.90
C ASP A 57 -10.17 9.58 9.53
N LEU A 58 -10.92 9.59 8.42
CA LEU A 58 -10.33 9.78 7.08
C LEU A 58 -9.75 11.20 6.88
N ARG A 59 -10.02 12.17 7.77
CA ARG A 59 -9.38 13.49 7.71
C ARG A 59 -7.91 13.48 8.14
N ILE A 60 -7.42 12.45 8.83
CA ILE A 60 -5.99 12.37 9.18
C ILE A 60 -5.08 12.20 7.95
N LEU A 61 -5.65 11.67 6.85
CA LEU A 61 -4.98 11.50 5.55
C LEU A 61 -5.17 12.71 4.61
N ASP A 62 -5.74 13.82 5.08
CA ASP A 62 -6.04 14.98 4.24
C ASP A 62 -4.77 15.83 4.01
N PRO A 63 -4.22 15.94 2.79
CA PRO A 63 -2.94 16.61 2.56
C PRO A 63 -2.92 18.10 2.92
N MET A 64 -4.10 18.73 3.03
CA MET A 64 -4.27 20.14 3.42
C MET A 64 -4.32 20.35 4.94
N LEU A 65 -4.32 19.27 5.72
CA LEU A 65 -4.37 19.30 7.18
C LEU A 65 -3.17 18.52 7.73
N SER A 66 -2.11 19.24 8.12
CA SER A 66 -0.88 18.65 8.66
C SER A 66 -1.11 17.99 10.03
N TYR A 67 -1.67 16.79 10.02
CA TYR A 67 -1.79 15.93 11.19
C TYR A 67 -0.48 15.17 11.45
N PRO A 68 -0.10 14.96 12.72
CA PRO A 68 1.04 14.11 13.05
C PRO A 68 0.79 12.65 12.65
N SER A 69 1.86 11.88 12.48
CA SER A 69 1.80 10.44 12.26
C SER A 69 1.00 9.76 13.38
N THR A 70 0.06 8.88 13.02
CA THR A 70 -0.90 8.29 13.96
C THR A 70 -1.50 6.99 13.43
N ILE A 71 -1.86 6.08 14.34
CA ILE A 71 -2.53 4.82 14.02
C ILE A 71 -3.87 4.82 14.75
N LEU A 72 -4.98 4.84 14.00
CA LEU A 72 -6.33 4.82 14.56
C LEU A 72 -6.99 3.46 14.36
N GLY A 73 -7.11 2.68 15.43
CA GLY A 73 -7.98 1.51 15.48
C GLY A 73 -9.46 1.89 15.50
N ARG A 74 -10.25 1.26 14.61
CA ARG A 74 -11.72 1.26 14.60
C ARG A 74 -12.21 -0.16 14.36
N GLU A 75 -13.47 -0.43 14.70
CA GLU A 75 -14.13 -1.74 14.67
C GLU A 75 -13.99 -2.55 13.36
N LYS A 76 -13.70 -1.88 12.23
CA LYS A 76 -13.64 -2.48 10.88
C LYS A 76 -12.47 -1.95 10.03
N VAL A 77 -11.59 -1.12 10.60
CA VAL A 77 -10.50 -0.46 9.84
C VAL A 77 -9.41 0.05 10.78
N ILE A 78 -8.16 -0.15 10.39
CA ILE A 78 -7.00 0.55 10.96
C ILE A 78 -6.65 1.69 9.99
N VAL A 79 -6.67 2.94 10.46
CA VAL A 79 -6.27 4.10 9.64
C VAL A 79 -4.86 4.51 10.04
N LEU A 80 -3.93 4.38 9.10
CA LEU A 80 -2.50 4.66 9.30
C LEU A 80 -2.09 5.95 8.59
N ASN A 81 -1.69 6.96 9.36
CA ASN A 81 -1.02 8.16 8.85
C ASN A 81 0.47 8.08 9.18
N LEU A 82 1.31 8.00 8.15
CA LEU A 82 2.77 8.08 8.25
C LEU A 82 3.23 9.20 7.31
N GLU A 83 3.01 10.42 7.79
CA GLU A 83 3.37 11.71 7.17
C GLU A 83 3.11 11.86 5.66
N VAL A 84 4.16 11.85 4.83
CA VAL A 84 4.09 12.07 3.37
C VAL A 84 4.14 10.75 2.59
N LEU A 85 4.56 9.66 3.24
CA LEU A 85 5.12 8.45 2.64
C LEU A 85 4.10 7.47 2.03
N LEU A 86 2.80 7.78 2.05
CA LEU A 86 1.71 6.89 1.64
C LEU A 86 0.58 7.62 0.86
N ARG A 87 0.91 8.70 0.15
CA ARG A 87 -0.11 9.64 -0.39
C ARG A 87 -0.56 9.38 -1.83
N ASP A 88 0.35 8.99 -2.71
CA ASP A 88 0.06 8.74 -4.13
C ASP A 88 0.71 7.40 -4.54
N PRO A 89 -0.05 6.41 -5.08
CA PRO A 89 0.52 5.12 -5.48
C PRO A 89 1.54 5.19 -6.64
N TYR A 90 1.72 6.36 -7.27
CA TYR A 90 2.73 6.61 -8.30
C TYR A 90 3.98 7.37 -7.78
N ASP A 91 4.05 7.72 -6.49
CA ASP A 91 5.22 8.38 -5.88
C ASP A 91 6.40 7.40 -5.74
N ASP A 92 7.62 7.82 -6.12
CA ASP A 92 8.84 7.00 -6.05
C ASP A 92 9.16 6.49 -4.64
N ASN A 93 8.69 7.19 -3.59
CA ASN A 93 8.84 6.77 -2.19
C ASN A 93 7.76 5.73 -1.78
N VAL A 94 6.61 5.71 -2.46
CA VAL A 94 5.47 4.80 -2.20
C VAL A 94 5.64 3.46 -2.93
N ILE A 95 6.19 3.49 -4.15
CA ILE A 95 6.38 2.30 -5.01
C ILE A 95 7.12 1.14 -4.31
N PRO A 96 8.24 1.35 -3.56
CA PRO A 96 8.93 0.29 -2.83
C PRO A 96 8.06 -0.36 -1.74
N ILE A 97 7.36 0.46 -0.95
CA ILE A 97 6.46 -0.01 0.13
C ILE A 97 5.32 -0.85 -0.46
N VAL A 98 4.75 -0.38 -1.57
CA VAL A 98 3.70 -1.07 -2.33
C VAL A 98 4.21 -2.39 -2.96
N ALA A 99 5.48 -2.48 -3.35
CA ALA A 99 6.07 -3.72 -3.83
C ALA A 99 6.25 -4.74 -2.70
N GLU A 100 6.75 -4.32 -1.55
CA GLU A 100 6.98 -5.18 -0.38
C GLU A 100 5.66 -5.73 0.19
N LEU A 101 4.61 -4.90 0.26
CA LEU A 101 3.26 -5.34 0.61
C LEU A 101 2.75 -6.45 -0.34
N LYS A 102 2.87 -6.28 -1.66
CA LYS A 102 2.46 -7.34 -2.61
C LYS A 102 3.29 -8.62 -2.48
N ARG A 103 4.54 -8.51 -2.02
CA ARG A 103 5.45 -9.65 -1.82
C ARG A 103 5.17 -10.45 -0.55
N ARG A 104 4.67 -9.81 0.53
CA ARG A 104 4.57 -10.42 1.88
C ARG A 104 3.16 -10.58 2.46
N LEU A 105 2.15 -9.97 1.81
CA LEU A 105 0.74 -10.22 2.13
C LEU A 105 0.22 -11.59 1.67
N PRO A 106 0.68 -12.22 0.56
CA PRO A 106 0.30 -13.59 0.24
C PRO A 106 0.84 -14.56 1.30
N GLN A 107 -0.06 -15.31 1.93
CA GLN A 107 0.29 -16.50 2.72
C GLN A 107 0.09 -17.72 1.82
N ASP A 108 1.15 -18.52 1.59
CA ASP A 108 1.09 -19.68 0.69
C ASP A 108 0.33 -20.88 1.29
N ASN A 109 0.08 -20.92 2.61
CA ASN A 109 -0.49 -22.08 3.29
C ASN A 109 -1.58 -21.73 4.31
N LEU A 110 -2.85 -21.76 3.87
CA LEU A 110 -3.98 -22.11 4.74
C LEU A 110 -5.00 -23.00 4.00
N THR A 111 -4.48 -24.01 3.28
CA THR A 111 -5.31 -25.02 2.62
C THR A 111 -5.70 -26.10 3.63
N CYS A 112 -6.80 -25.85 4.33
CA CYS A 112 -7.67 -26.79 5.06
C CYS A 112 -7.11 -28.19 5.37
N GLN A 113 -6.70 -28.43 6.63
CA GLN A 113 -6.62 -29.79 7.18
C GLN A 113 -7.87 -30.13 8.00
N ASP A 114 -9.03 -30.06 7.35
CA ASP A 114 -10.27 -30.68 7.85
C ASP A 114 -10.32 -32.14 7.33
N GLN A 115 -9.55 -33.02 7.98
CA GLN A 115 -9.51 -34.46 7.66
C GLN A 115 -10.45 -35.24 8.60
N GLY A 116 -11.75 -35.10 8.36
CA GLY A 116 -12.77 -35.92 9.01
C GLY A 116 -13.00 -37.25 8.30
N GLY A 117 -12.31 -38.32 8.73
CA GLY A 117 -12.71 -39.72 8.48
C GLY A 117 -11.68 -40.63 7.78
N GLU A 118 -11.12 -41.55 8.58
CA GLU A 118 -10.98 -43.01 8.32
C GLU A 118 -10.55 -43.50 6.91
N GLU A 119 -9.38 -44.13 6.68
CA GLU A 119 -8.17 -44.34 7.53
C GLU A 119 -6.88 -43.93 6.74
N GLU A 120 -5.73 -44.61 6.56
CA GLU A 120 -5.20 -45.97 6.79
C GLU A 120 -3.79 -45.91 7.48
N GLU A 121 -2.96 -46.96 7.34
CA GLU A 121 -1.75 -47.25 8.14
C GLU A 121 -0.42 -46.51 7.76
N HIS A 122 0.23 -45.96 8.80
CA HIS A 122 1.68 -46.08 9.11
C HIS A 122 2.79 -45.25 8.38
N PRO A 123 3.97 -45.04 9.03
CA PRO A 123 4.52 -43.67 9.11
C PRO A 123 6.01 -43.51 8.74
N SER A 124 6.53 -42.28 8.86
CA SER A 124 7.96 -42.01 9.08
C SER A 124 8.16 -40.73 9.91
N ALA A 125 9.10 -40.77 10.85
CA ALA A 125 9.26 -39.73 11.88
C ALA A 125 10.56 -38.93 11.73
N ARG A 126 10.46 -37.60 11.93
CA ARG A 126 11.44 -36.63 12.49
C ARG A 126 11.13 -35.20 11.99
N ASN A 127 11.15 -34.14 12.80
CA ASN A 127 11.67 -33.98 14.17
C ASN A 127 10.70 -33.14 15.04
N ASP A 128 10.84 -33.23 16.36
CA ASP A 128 10.55 -32.10 17.23
C ASP A 128 11.50 -30.94 16.89
N MET A 129 10.94 -29.83 16.46
CA MET A 129 11.48 -28.49 16.64
C MET A 129 10.29 -27.61 16.97
N ASP A 130 10.27 -27.04 18.18
CA ASP A 130 9.33 -26.00 18.57
C ASP A 130 9.64 -24.72 17.78
N THR A 131 9.35 -24.72 16.48
CA THR A 131 9.07 -23.47 15.78
C THR A 131 7.71 -23.04 16.30
N GLU A 132 7.75 -21.99 17.12
CA GLU A 132 6.64 -21.30 17.78
C GLU A 132 5.33 -21.36 16.98
N GLU A 133 4.19 -21.50 17.67
CA GLU A 133 2.88 -21.22 17.07
C GLU A 133 2.95 -19.81 16.44
N GLU A 134 3.20 -19.74 15.12
CA GLU A 134 3.33 -18.48 14.39
C GLU A 134 2.00 -17.78 14.51
N ASN A 135 1.89 -16.90 15.51
CA ASN A 135 0.64 -16.31 15.96
C ASN A 135 -0.03 -15.71 14.73
N GLU A 136 -1.08 -16.38 14.22
CA GLU A 136 -1.64 -16.03 12.92
C GLU A 136 -2.52 -14.80 13.10
N PHE A 137 -1.82 -13.66 13.21
CA PHE A 137 -2.40 -12.37 13.42
C PHE A 137 -3.40 -12.10 12.29
N PRO A 138 -4.65 -11.69 12.62
CA PRO A 138 -5.63 -11.35 11.61
C PRO A 138 -5.05 -10.43 10.54
N PHE A 139 -5.48 -10.62 9.29
CA PHE A 139 -4.91 -9.97 8.10
C PHE A 139 -4.64 -8.46 8.29
N GLU A 140 -5.48 -7.75 9.03
CA GLU A 140 -5.33 -6.33 9.36
C GLU A 140 -4.03 -6.03 10.13
N PHE A 141 -3.65 -6.89 11.08
CA PHE A 141 -2.43 -6.76 11.88
C PHE A 141 -1.19 -7.21 11.10
N ARG A 142 -1.26 -8.32 10.35
CA ARG A 142 -0.19 -8.75 9.45
C ARG A 142 0.07 -7.72 8.33
N ALA A 143 -0.97 -7.07 7.83
CA ALA A 143 -0.82 -5.98 6.86
C ALA A 143 -0.22 -4.70 7.50
N LEU A 144 -0.57 -4.41 8.76
CA LEU A 144 0.04 -3.31 9.51
C LEU A 144 1.52 -3.56 9.81
N GLU A 145 1.89 -4.78 10.21
CA GLU A 145 3.27 -5.23 10.41
C GLU A 145 4.11 -5.06 9.15
N VAL A 146 3.69 -5.67 8.03
CA VAL A 146 4.41 -5.59 6.75
C VAL A 146 4.51 -4.15 6.25
N ALA A 147 3.46 -3.32 6.43
CA ALA A 147 3.52 -1.90 6.08
C ALA A 147 4.53 -1.12 6.94
N LEU A 148 4.53 -1.32 8.26
CA LEU A 148 5.44 -0.64 9.18
C LEU A 148 6.88 -1.06 8.94
N GLU A 149 7.16 -2.35 8.76
CA GLU A 149 8.51 -2.84 8.49
C GLU A 149 9.04 -2.31 7.15
N ALA A 150 8.24 -2.37 6.08
CA ALA A 150 8.61 -1.82 4.77
C ALA A 150 8.94 -0.32 4.83
N ILE A 151 8.18 0.46 5.61
CA ILE A 151 8.40 1.90 5.80
C ILE A 151 9.64 2.17 6.64
N CYS A 152 9.86 1.41 7.72
CA CYS A 152 11.08 1.53 8.53
C CYS A 152 12.33 1.17 7.72
N SER A 153 12.33 0.07 6.96
CA SER A 153 13.45 -0.30 6.08
C SER A 153 13.70 0.73 4.98
N PHE A 154 12.64 1.31 4.41
CA PHE A 154 12.77 2.42 3.45
C PHE A 154 13.39 3.66 4.10
N LEU A 155 12.92 4.08 5.27
CA LEU A 155 13.44 5.26 5.97
C LEU A 155 14.88 5.08 6.46
N ASP A 156 15.27 3.89 6.93
CA ASP A 156 16.66 3.57 7.29
C ASP A 156 17.59 3.68 6.07
N ALA A 157 17.20 3.06 4.94
CA ALA A 157 17.95 3.16 3.68
C ALA A 157 18.11 4.63 3.20
N ARG A 158 17.03 5.42 3.24
CA ARG A 158 17.06 6.84 2.82
C ARG A 158 17.82 7.73 3.79
N THR A 159 17.82 7.40 5.09
CA THR A 159 18.67 8.07 6.09
C THR A 159 20.14 7.79 5.79
N ARG A 160 20.50 6.52 5.54
CA ARG A 160 21.85 6.08 5.20
C ARG A 160 22.37 6.71 3.90
N GLU A 161 21.53 6.84 2.88
CA GLU A 161 21.85 7.58 1.65
C GLU A 161 22.19 9.05 1.97
N LEU A 162 21.36 9.73 2.76
CA LEU A 162 21.57 11.13 3.14
C LEU A 162 22.82 11.32 4.03
N GLU A 163 23.12 10.38 4.91
CA GLU A 163 24.32 10.39 5.77
C GLU A 163 25.63 10.34 4.95
N ILE A 164 25.65 9.57 3.85
CA ILE A 164 26.81 9.45 2.96
C ILE A 164 27.16 10.79 2.30
N ASP A 165 26.17 11.62 1.97
CA ASP A 165 26.39 12.96 1.43
C ASP A 165 26.62 14.02 2.53
N ALA A 166 25.91 13.91 3.66
CA ALA A 166 25.90 14.92 4.71
C ALA A 166 27.16 14.93 5.57
N TYR A 167 27.70 13.76 5.95
CA TYR A 167 28.88 13.71 6.84
C TYR A 167 30.16 14.25 6.17
N PRO A 168 30.49 13.94 4.91
CA PRO A 168 31.66 14.54 4.24
C PRO A 168 31.53 16.05 4.06
N ALA A 169 30.33 16.56 3.76
CA ALA A 169 30.09 18.00 3.66
C ALA A 169 30.26 18.72 5.01
N LEU A 170 29.87 18.07 6.12
CA LEU A 170 30.08 18.57 7.47
C LEU A 170 31.56 18.56 7.87
N ASP A 171 32.32 17.54 7.50
CA ASP A 171 33.78 17.46 7.76
C ASP A 171 34.57 18.49 6.92
N GLU A 172 34.21 18.68 5.64
CA GLU A 172 34.80 19.73 4.80
C GLU A 172 34.52 21.14 5.36
N LEU A 173 33.30 21.39 5.88
CA LEU A 173 32.98 22.64 6.55
C LEU A 173 33.76 22.79 7.87
N THR A 174 33.85 21.73 8.66
CA THR A 174 34.51 21.73 9.97
C THR A 174 36.02 21.98 9.83
N SER A 175 36.68 21.31 8.90
CA SER A 175 38.11 21.53 8.61
C SER A 175 38.39 22.96 8.11
N LYS A 176 37.52 23.55 7.27
CA LYS A 176 37.65 24.95 6.83
C LYS A 176 37.48 25.96 7.97
N VAL A 177 36.62 25.68 8.96
CA VAL A 177 36.41 26.56 10.13
C VAL A 177 37.53 26.43 11.16
N ILE A 178 38.09 25.23 11.34
CA ILE A 178 39.20 24.97 12.28
C ILE A 178 40.58 25.41 11.72
N SER A 179 40.68 25.61 10.40
CA SER A 179 41.90 26.11 9.74
C SER A 179 42.05 27.66 9.75
N ILE A 180 41.31 28.37 10.60
CA ILE A 180 41.28 29.84 10.72
C ILE A 180 41.77 30.27 12.11
#